data_AF-A0A538NJJ7-F1
#
_entry.id   AF-A0A538NJJ7-F1
#
_cell.length_a   1.000
_cell.length_b   1.000
_cell.length_c   1.000
_cell.angle_alpha   90.00
_cell.angle_beta   90.00
_cell.angle_gamma   90.00
#
_symmetry.space_group_name_H-M   'P 1'
#
loop_
_entity.id
_entity.type
_entity.pdbx_description
1 polymer ?
#
loop_
_entity_poly.entity_id
_entity_poly.type
_entity_poly.pdbx_seq_one_letter_code
_entity_poly.pdbx_strand_id
1 'polypeptide(L)'
;IASAAASSAYLTVSEIFPLEIRALAIAIFYAIGTLAGGVGAPTLFGWIIGTGSITALFIGYLVAAALMIFGALVEAWIGVPAERRSLEDVAAPLSSRNL
;
A
#
# COMPACT_ATOMS: atom_id res chain seq x y z
N ILE A 1 -4.06 -12.10 4.25
CA ILE A 1 -4.16 -10.76 3.60
C ILE A 1 -2.80 -10.09 3.51
N ALA A 2 -2.02 -9.96 4.60
CA ALA A 2 -0.75 -9.23 4.58
C ALA A 2 0.26 -9.66 3.48
N SER A 3 0.54 -10.96 3.35
CA SER A 3 1.53 -11.46 2.37
C SER A 3 1.08 -11.25 0.92
N ALA A 4 -0.16 -11.65 0.59
CA ALA A 4 -0.72 -11.45 -0.75
C ALA A 4 -0.80 -9.95 -1.11
N ALA A 5 -1.25 -9.10 -0.17
CA ALA A 5 -1.32 -7.65 -0.39
C ALA A 5 0.08 -7.04 -0.64
N ALA A 6 1.09 -7.44 0.14
CA ALA A 6 2.46 -6.95 -0.04
C ALA A 6 3.06 -7.40 -1.39
N SER A 7 2.84 -8.66 -1.78
CA SER A 7 3.31 -9.19 -3.07
C SER A 7 2.61 -8.50 -4.23
N SER A 8 1.29 -8.31 -4.17
CA SER A 8 0.54 -7.61 -5.22
C SER A 8 0.98 -6.17 -5.33
N ALA A 9 1.14 -5.44 -4.22
CA ALA A 9 1.62 -4.06 -4.25
C ALA A 9 3.01 -3.93 -4.89
N TYR A 10 3.93 -4.86 -4.60
CA TYR A 10 5.24 -4.89 -5.23
C TYR A 10 5.13 -5.06 -6.76
N LEU A 11 4.29 -5.98 -7.23
CA LEU A 11 4.05 -6.18 -8.67
C LEU A 11 3.41 -4.93 -9.30
N THR A 12 2.38 -4.37 -8.69
CA THR A 12 1.69 -3.17 -9.16
C THR A 12 2.65 -1.98 -9.31
N VAL A 13 3.52 -1.74 -8.33
CA VAL A 13 4.55 -0.68 -8.44
C VAL A 13 5.55 -1.00 -9.56
N SER A 14 5.85 -2.28 -9.76
CA SER A 14 6.74 -2.73 -10.84
C SER A 14 6.13 -2.59 -12.24
N GLU A 15 4.81 -2.52 -12.34
CA GLU A 15 4.05 -2.48 -13.59
C GLU A 15 3.54 -1.07 -13.95
N ILE A 16 3.52 -0.14 -12.99
CA ILE A 16 3.01 1.24 -13.19
C ILE A 16 4.15 2.26 -13.27
N PHE A 17 5.31 2.00 -12.67
CA PHE A 17 6.42 2.96 -12.66
C PHE A 17 7.53 2.62 -13.65
N PRO A 18 8.11 3.64 -14.34
CA PRO A 18 9.28 3.45 -15.20
C PRO A 18 10.41 2.74 -14.45
N LEU A 19 11.17 1.92 -15.19
CA LEU A 19 12.27 1.11 -14.63
C LEU A 19 13.27 1.97 -13.85
N GLU A 20 13.56 3.17 -14.35
CA GLU A 20 14.57 4.07 -13.79
C GLU A 20 14.23 4.56 -12.37
N ILE A 21 12.94 4.67 -12.01
CA ILE A 21 12.48 5.21 -10.71
C ILE A 21 11.77 4.17 -9.83
N ARG A 22 11.63 2.94 -10.30
CA ARG A 22 10.88 1.89 -9.60
C ARG A 22 11.39 1.63 -8.19
N ALA A 23 12.71 1.54 -8.01
CA ALA A 23 13.32 1.32 -6.71
C ALA A 23 12.98 2.45 -5.72
N LEU A 24 12.98 3.70 -6.20
CA LEU A 24 12.60 4.86 -5.40
C LEU A 24 11.11 4.82 -5.04
N ALA A 25 10.24 4.48 -5.99
CA ALA A 25 8.81 4.32 -5.73
C ALA A 25 8.56 3.28 -4.63
N ILE A 26 9.15 2.08 -4.76
CA ILE A 26 9.04 1.01 -3.76
C ILE A 26 9.55 1.50 -2.39
N ALA A 27 10.69 2.19 -2.35
CA ALA A 27 11.26 2.70 -1.11
C ALA A 27 10.33 3.69 -0.39
N ILE A 28 9.71 4.61 -1.13
CA ILE A 28 8.76 5.59 -0.57
C ILE A 28 7.52 4.89 -0.02
N PHE A 29 6.91 3.98 -0.80
CA PHE A 29 5.75 3.21 -0.33
C PHE A 29 6.09 2.35 0.89
N TYR A 30 7.25 1.70 0.89
CA TYR A 30 7.72 0.92 2.02
C TYR A 30 7.95 1.78 3.26
N ALA A 31 8.58 2.94 3.13
CA ALA A 31 8.85 3.85 4.24
C ALA A 31 7.54 4.36 4.87
N ILE A 32 6.59 4.82 4.05
CA ILE A 32 5.29 5.32 4.52
C ILE A 32 4.48 4.18 5.15
N GLY A 33 4.41 3.02 4.49
CA GLY A 33 3.70 1.85 4.98
C GLY A 33 4.26 1.34 6.31
N THR A 34 5.59 1.31 6.44
CA THR A 34 6.27 0.93 7.69
C THR A 34 6.06 1.95 8.79
N LEU A 35 6.09 3.25 8.48
CA LEU A 35 5.80 4.28 9.46
C LEU A 35 4.36 4.16 9.99
N ALA A 36 3.39 4.09 9.08
CA ALA A 36 1.97 4.02 9.45
C ALA A 36 1.61 2.69 10.12
N GLY A 37 1.94 1.57 9.49
CA GLY A 37 1.57 0.24 9.96
C GLY A 37 2.55 -0.34 10.99
N GLY A 38 3.85 -0.12 10.83
CA GLY A 38 4.88 -0.67 11.71
C GLY A 38 5.11 0.15 12.97
N VAL A 39 4.91 1.47 12.95
CA VAL A 39 5.04 2.34 14.14
C VAL A 39 3.67 2.75 14.67
N GLY A 40 2.78 3.23 13.79
CA GLY A 40 1.45 3.69 14.19
C GLY A 40 0.54 2.59 14.75
N ALA A 41 0.52 1.41 14.15
CA ALA A 41 -0.36 0.34 14.64
C ALA A 41 0.07 -0.21 16.02
N PRO A 42 1.35 -0.54 16.29
CA PRO A 42 1.75 -1.01 17.62
C PRO A 42 1.58 0.04 18.71
N THR A 43 1.80 1.32 18.41
CA THR A 43 1.58 2.40 19.37
C THR A 43 0.10 2.54 19.73
N LEU A 44 -0.79 2.53 18.73
CA LEU A 44 -2.24 2.59 18.94
C LEU A 44 -2.76 1.35 19.69
N PHE A 45 -2.45 0.15 19.20
CA PHE A 45 -2.93 -1.08 19.81
C PHE A 45 -2.29 -1.32 21.18
N GLY A 46 -1.05 -0.91 21.40
CA GLY A 46 -0.42 -0.94 22.71
C GLY A 46 -1.16 -0.07 23.73
N TRP A 47 -1.58 1.13 23.33
CA TRP A 47 -2.43 1.98 24.17
C TRP A 47 -3.80 1.36 24.45
N ILE A 48 -4.47 0.82 23.43
CA ILE A 48 -5.78 0.15 23.57
C ILE A 48 -5.68 -1.05 24.51
N ILE A 49 -4.66 -1.90 24.33
CA ILE A 49 -4.41 -3.07 25.20
C ILE A 49 -4.17 -2.61 26.64
N GLY A 50 -3.43 -1.51 26.84
CA GLY A 50 -3.18 -0.91 28.15
C GLY A 50 -4.45 -0.49 28.91
N THR A 51 -5.58 -0.28 28.22
CA THR A 51 -6.87 0.01 28.87
C THR A 51 -7.51 -1.20 29.55
N GLY A 52 -7.07 -2.43 29.22
CA GLY A 52 -7.64 -3.68 29.72
C GLY A 52 -9.05 -4.01 29.20
N SER A 53 -9.61 -3.20 28.29
CA SER A 53 -10.97 -3.37 27.77
C SER A 53 -10.99 -4.21 26.49
N ILE A 54 -11.66 -5.37 26.55
CA ILE A 54 -11.89 -6.23 25.39
C ILE A 54 -12.75 -5.51 24.34
N THR A 55 -13.73 -4.71 24.78
CA THR A 55 -14.60 -3.94 23.88
C THR A 55 -13.80 -2.91 23.10
N ALA A 56 -12.86 -2.21 23.74
CA ALA A 56 -11.99 -1.24 23.06
C ALA A 56 -11.10 -1.92 22.02
N LEU A 57 -10.57 -3.10 22.35
CA LEU A 57 -9.75 -3.92 21.47
C LEU A 57 -10.54 -4.42 20.25
N PHE A 58 -11.78 -4.87 20.47
CA PHE A 58 -12.70 -5.25 19.41
C PHE A 58 -13.02 -4.08 18.46
N ILE A 59 -13.31 -2.89 19.00
CA ILE A 59 -13.51 -1.68 18.19
C ILE A 59 -12.25 -1.36 17.38
N GLY A 60 -11.06 -1.48 17.98
CA GLY A 60 -9.78 -1.32 17.28
C GLY A 60 -9.66 -2.23 16.06
N TYR A 61 -10.05 -3.51 16.18
CA TYR A 61 -10.06 -4.43 15.05
C TYR A 61 -11.13 -4.08 14.00
N LEU A 62 -12.32 -3.63 14.40
CA LEU A 62 -13.34 -3.16 13.46
C LEU A 62 -12.85 -1.95 12.65
N VAL A 63 -12.18 -1.00 13.29
CA VAL A 63 -11.58 0.15 12.61
C VAL A 63 -10.51 -0.30 11.60
N ALA A 64 -9.64 -1.24 11.99
CA ALA A 64 -8.64 -1.79 11.08
C ALA A 64 -9.28 -2.51 9.88
N ALA A 65 -10.35 -3.27 10.09
CA ALA A 65 -11.09 -3.93 9.02
C ALA A 65 -11.75 -2.92 8.07
N ALA A 66 -12.37 -1.87 8.61
CA ALA A 66 -12.96 -0.79 7.82
C ALA A 66 -11.91 -0.07 6.97
N LEU A 67 -10.71 0.17 7.52
CA LEU A 67 -9.60 0.78 6.78
C LEU A 67 -9.15 -0.08 5.59
N MET A 68 -9.12 -1.41 5.75
CA MET A 68 -8.78 -2.33 4.65
C MET A 68 -9.83 -2.30 3.53
N ILE A 69 -11.12 -2.27 3.89
CA ILE A 69 -12.22 -2.15 2.93
C ILE A 69 -12.12 -0.82 2.18
N PHE A 70 -11.84 0.27 2.90
CA PHE A 70 -11.64 1.58 2.30
C PHE A 70 -10.49 1.57 1.28
N GLY A 71 -9.35 0.95 1.60
CA GLY A 71 -8.24 0.78 0.66
C GLY A 71 -8.65 0.04 -0.62
N ALA A 72 -9.43 -1.05 -0.49
CA ALA A 72 -9.93 -1.80 -1.65
C ALA A 72 -10.89 -0.96 -2.53
N LEU A 73 -11.75 -0.13 -1.92
CA LEU A 73 -12.64 0.76 -2.66
C LEU A 73 -11.88 1.88 -3.38
N VAL A 74 -10.85 2.43 -2.75
CA VAL A 74 -9.99 3.43 -3.38
C VAL A 74 -9.28 2.83 -4.59
N GLU A 75 -8.66 1.65 -4.45
CA GLU A 75 -8.03 0.95 -5.57
C GLU A 75 -9.02 0.66 -6.71
N ALA A 76 -10.25 0.24 -6.39
CA ALA A 76 -11.28 0.02 -7.40
C ALA A 76 -11.70 1.30 -8.15
N TRP A 77 -11.51 2.48 -7.55
CA TRP A 77 -11.95 3.74 -8.13
C TRP A 77 -10.85 4.48 -8.92
N ILE A 78 -9.61 4.47 -8.41
CA ILE A 78 -8.48 5.21 -9.00
C ILE A 78 -7.35 4.31 -9.52
N GLY A 79 -7.50 2.99 -9.41
CA GLY A 79 -6.51 2.02 -9.86
C GLY A 79 -6.25 2.12 -11.37
N VAL A 80 -4.98 1.92 -11.75
CA VAL A 80 -4.56 1.97 -13.15
C VAL A 80 -4.66 0.57 -13.74
N PRO A 81 -5.39 0.37 -14.86
CA PRO A 81 -5.45 -0.93 -15.54
C PRO A 81 -4.13 -1.20 -16.27
N ALA A 82 -3.18 -1.83 -15.57
CA ALA A 82 -1.89 -2.28 -16.09
C ALA A 82 -1.93 -3.71 -16.65
N GLU A 83 -3.04 -4.42 -16.48
CA GLU A 83 -3.21 -5.81 -16.86
C GLU A 83 -2.95 -6.08 -18.35
N ARG A 84 -2.11 -7.09 -18.63
CA ARG A 84 -1.76 -7.56 -19.99
C ARG A 84 -1.16 -6.48 -20.91
N ARG A 85 -0.71 -5.36 -20.36
CA ARG A 85 -0.04 -4.29 -21.11
C ARG A 85 1.45 -4.33 -20.82
N SER A 86 2.27 -3.98 -21.81
CA SER A 86 3.70 -3.79 -21.55
C SER A 86 3.89 -2.58 -20.64
N LEU A 87 4.90 -2.61 -19.79
CA LEU A 87 5.25 -1.48 -18.92
C LEU A 87 5.38 -0.19 -19.72
N GLU A 88 6.02 -0.25 -20.89
CA GLU A 88 6.31 0.90 -21.74
C GLU A 88 5.03 1.53 -22.30
N ASP A 89 3.95 0.75 -22.43
CA ASP A 89 2.63 1.23 -22.84
C ASP A 89 1.88 1.94 -21.70
N VAL A 90 2.24 1.63 -20.44
CA VAL A 90 1.62 2.20 -19.22
C VAL A 90 2.42 3.39 -18.71
N ALA A 91 3.76 3.29 -18.76
CA ALA A 91 4.70 4.28 -18.30
C ALA A 91 5.90 4.35 -19.27
N ALA A 92 5.89 5.37 -20.11
CA ALA A 92 6.97 5.62 -21.06
C ALA A 92 8.31 5.77 -20.33
N PRO A 93 9.40 5.15 -20.82
CA PRO A 93 10.73 5.30 -20.24
C PRO A 93 11.11 6.77 -20.11
N LEU A 94 11.71 7.17 -18.99
CA LEU A 94 12.17 8.56 -18.84
C LEU A 94 13.21 8.92 -19.91
N SER A 95 13.95 7.92 -20.37
CA SER A 95 14.93 8.01 -21.46
C SER A 95 14.31 8.32 -22.83
N SER A 96 13.01 8.06 -23.04
CA SER A 96 12.30 8.31 -24.32
C SER A 96 11.92 9.78 -24.53
N ARG A 97 12.01 10.61 -23.48
CA ARG A 97 11.64 12.04 -23.50
C ARG A 97 12.79 12.97 -23.88
N ASN A 98 13.94 12.43 -24.30
CA ASN A 98 15.10 13.19 -24.79
C ASN A 98 15.13 13.28 -26.34
N LEU A 99 14.07 13.85 -26.93
CA LEU A 99 14.10 14.44 -28.27
C LEU A 99 13.60 15.88 -28.20
#